data_AF-A0A9E7W8L4-F1
#
_entry.id   AF-A0A9E7W8L4-F1
#
_cell.length_a   1.000
_cell.length_b   1.000
_cell.length_c   1.000
_cell.angle_alpha   90.00
_cell.angle_beta   90.00
_cell.angle_gamma   90.00
#
_symmetry.space_group_name_H-M   'P 1'
#
loop_
_entity.id
_entity.type
_entity.pdbx_description
1 polymer ?
#
loop_
_entity_poly.entity_id
_entity_poly.type
_entity_poly.pdbx_seq_one_letter_code
_entity_poly.pdbx_strand_id
1 'polypeptide(L)' 'MDYSDHATATALGLCTAFINQPIEVAELRPAFARAIGIGERRADLVVRVGRGPEMPRSRRRPVEDVIEGC' A
#
# COMPACT_ATOMS: atom_id res chain seq x y z
N MET A 1 6.42 -5.36 -4.96
CA MET A 1 6.72 -3.97 -4.60
C MET A 1 7.61 -4.02 -3.38
N ASP A 2 8.86 -3.64 -3.52
CA ASP A 2 9.76 -3.49 -2.39
C ASP A 2 9.69 -2.05 -1.82
N TYR A 3 10.47 -1.76 -0.79
CA TYR A 3 10.45 -0.44 -0.15
C TYR A 3 10.97 0.67 -1.08
N SER A 4 11.87 0.34 -2.01
CA SER A 4 12.42 1.27 -3.01
C SER A 4 11.37 1.69 -4.04
N ASP A 5 10.47 0.79 -4.44
CA ASP A 5 9.48 1.06 -5.47
C ASP A 5 8.51 2.21 -5.09
N HIS A 6 8.16 2.35 -3.81
CA HIS A 6 7.30 3.45 -3.37
C HIS A 6 8.03 4.80 -3.46
N ALA A 7 9.30 4.85 -3.05
CA ALA A 7 10.10 6.06 -3.16
C ALA A 7 10.30 6.44 -4.64
N THR A 8 10.54 5.46 -5.51
CA THR A 8 10.61 5.66 -6.96
C THR A 8 9.30 6.23 -7.53
N ALA A 9 8.14 5.68 -7.16
CA ALA A 9 6.85 6.21 -7.61
C ALA A 9 6.66 7.69 -7.23
N THR A 10 7.01 8.06 -5.99
CA THR A 10 6.98 9.46 -5.53
C THR A 10 7.94 10.35 -6.33
N ALA A 11 9.16 9.87 -6.58
CA ALA A 11 10.16 10.60 -7.37
C ALA A 11 9.69 10.84 -8.83
N LEU A 12 8.86 9.93 -9.36
CA LEU A 12 8.22 10.06 -10.68
C LEU A 12 6.93 10.92 -10.66
N GLY A 13 6.58 11.52 -9.52
CA GLY A 13 5.36 12.32 -9.37
C GLY A 13 4.08 11.50 -9.41
N LEU A 14 4.14 10.21 -9.06
CA LEU A 14 2.99 9.32 -8.99
C LEU A 14 2.45 9.23 -7.56
N CYS A 15 1.13 9.11 -7.45
CA CYS A 15 0.44 8.82 -6.20
C CYS A 15 0.35 7.31 -5.99
N THR A 16 0.50 6.88 -4.73
CA THR A 16 0.31 5.49 -4.30
C THR A 16 -0.84 5.40 -3.29
N ALA A 17 -1.59 4.30 -3.30
CA ALA A 17 -2.62 4.02 -2.29
C ALA A 17 -2.66 2.52 -1.95
N PHE A 18 -2.50 2.21 -0.66
CA PHE A 18 -2.61 0.85 -0.13
C PHE A 18 -4.07 0.48 0.08
N ILE A 19 -4.51 -0.67 -0.45
CA ILE A 19 -5.91 -1.14 -0.36
C ILE A 19 -5.92 -2.64 -0.08
N ASN A 20 -5.55 -3.03 1.14
CA ASN A 20 -5.38 -4.44 1.53
C ASN A 20 -6.69 -5.13 1.94
N GLN A 21 -7.79 -4.40 2.12
CA GLN A 21 -9.07 -4.98 2.55
C GLN A 21 -9.52 -6.20 1.69
N PRO A 22 -9.34 -6.22 0.35
CA PRO A 22 -9.70 -7.37 -0.47
C PRO A 22 -8.88 -8.65 -0.20
N ILE A 23 -7.71 -8.51 0.42
CA ILE A 23 -6.80 -9.62 0.73
C ILE A 23 -6.78 -9.98 2.22
N GLU A 24 -7.50 -9.24 3.07
CA GLU A 24 -7.59 -9.51 4.52
C GLU A 24 -8.70 -10.51 4.87
N VAL A 25 -9.69 -10.70 3.99
CA VAL A 25 -10.82 -11.62 4.19
C VAL A 25 -10.53 -12.97 3.50
N ALA A 26 -10.55 -14.06 4.28
CA ALA A 26 -10.10 -15.37 3.82
C ALA A 26 -10.87 -15.87 2.60
N GLU A 27 -12.19 -15.72 2.62
CA GLU A 27 -13.14 -16.17 1.61
C GLU A 27 -13.09 -15.32 0.33
N LEU A 28 -12.68 -14.05 0.43
CA LEU A 28 -12.63 -13.12 -0.70
C LEU A 28 -11.34 -13.25 -1.53
N ARG A 29 -10.23 -13.62 -0.87
CA ARG A 29 -8.90 -13.71 -1.49
C ARG A 29 -8.86 -14.48 -2.81
N PRO A 30 -9.43 -15.70 -2.95
CA PRO A 30 -9.32 -16.46 -4.20
C PRO A 30 -10.03 -15.76 -5.38
N ALA A 31 -11.18 -15.15 -5.12
CA ALA A 31 -11.92 -14.41 -6.14
C ALA A 31 -11.15 -13.15 -6.56
N PHE A 32 -10.59 -12.42 -5.61
CA PHE A 32 -9.76 -11.25 -5.89
C PHE A 32 -8.49 -11.61 -6.67
N ALA A 33 -7.77 -12.67 -6.27
CA ALA A 33 -6.56 -13.15 -6.94
C ALA A 33 -6.79 -13.52 -8.41
N ARG A 34 -7.92 -14.18 -8.71
CA ARG A 34 -8.34 -14.42 -10.10
C ARG A 34 -8.65 -13.12 -10.85
N ALA A 35 -9.37 -12.20 -10.21
CA ALA A 35 -9.75 -10.93 -10.84
C ALA A 35 -8.54 -10.06 -11.22
N ILE A 36 -7.45 -10.10 -10.45
CA ILE A 36 -6.22 -9.36 -10.73
C ILE A 36 -5.17 -10.17 -11.50
N GLY A 37 -5.50 -11.38 -11.97
CA GLY A 37 -4.64 -12.18 -12.84
C GLY A 37 -3.42 -12.81 -12.16
N ILE A 38 -3.45 -13.01 -10.83
CA ILE A 38 -2.33 -13.65 -10.11
C ILE A 38 -2.52 -15.15 -9.88
N GLY A 39 -3.66 -15.71 -10.31
CA GLY A 39 -3.99 -17.13 -10.21
C GLY A 39 -4.23 -17.55 -8.76
N GLU A 40 -3.63 -18.66 -8.34
CA GLU A 40 -3.70 -19.18 -6.97
C GLU A 40 -2.70 -18.51 -6.01
N ARG A 41 -1.94 -17.51 -6.47
CA ARG A 41 -1.01 -16.77 -5.61
C ARG A 41 -1.79 -15.91 -4.62
N ARG A 42 -1.24 -15.81 -3.41
CA ARG A 42 -1.70 -14.86 -2.39
C ARG A 42 -0.96 -13.55 -2.57
N ALA A 43 -1.72 -12.45 -2.70
CA ALA A 43 -1.16 -11.11 -2.53
C ALA A 43 -1.05 -10.80 -1.03
N ASP A 44 0.11 -10.32 -0.61
CA ASP A 44 0.33 -9.82 0.76
C ASP A 44 0.12 -8.31 0.87
N LEU A 45 0.13 -7.61 -0.27
CA LEU A 45 0.01 -6.17 -0.36
C LEU A 45 -0.63 -5.77 -1.71
N VAL A 46 -1.59 -4.86 -1.66
CA VAL A 46 -2.23 -4.28 -2.86
C VAL A 46 -1.97 -2.78 -2.87
N VAL A 47 -1.31 -2.31 -3.92
CA VAL A 47 -0.99 -0.89 -4.12
C VAL A 47 -1.56 -0.44 -5.46
N ARG A 48 -2.33 0.65 -5.45
CA ARG A 48 -2.65 1.39 -6.67
C ARG A 48 -1.59 2.45 -6.92
N VAL A 49 -1.15 2.59 -8.17
CA VAL A 49 -0.21 3.63 -8.61
C VAL A 49 -0.87 4.43 -9.74
N GLY A 50 -0.77 5.76 -9.69
CA GLY A 50 -1.38 6.61 -10.70
C GLY A 50 -1.11 8.10 -10.50
N ARG A 51 -1.97 8.95 -11.05
CA ARG A 51 -1.94 10.41 -10.84
C ARG A 51 -3.23 10.85 -10.17
N GLY A 52 -3.12 11.83 -9.29
CA GLY A 52 -4.25 12.41 -8.56
C GLY A 52 -3.87 13.76 -7.94
N PRO A 53 -4.84 14.49 -7.39
CA PRO A 53 -4.57 15.73 -6.66
C PRO A 53 -3.73 15.44 -5.39
N GLU A 54 -2.95 16.43 -4.97
CA GLU A 54 -2.26 16.36 -3.68
C GLU A 54 -3.28 16.32 -2.54
N MET A 55 -3.07 15.39 -1.61
CA MET A 55 -3.94 15.20 -0.44
C MET A 55 -3.24 15.72 0.82
N PRO A 56 -3.99 16.21 1.81
CA PRO A 56 -3.41 16.64 3.08
C PRO A 56 -2.53 15.55 3.70
N ARG A 57 -1.38 15.95 4.24
CA ARG A 57 -0.49 15.04 4.96
C ARG A 57 -1.24 14.44 6.16
N SER A 58 -1.29 13.12 6.20
CA SER A 58 -1.84 12.39 7.35
C SER A 58 -1.02 12.68 8.61
N ARG A 59 -1.70 12.93 9.73
CA ARG A 59 -1.05 13.12 11.03
C ARG A 59 -0.26 11.87 11.43
N ARG A 60 0.85 12.07 12.14
CA ARG A 60 1.69 11.02 12.72
C ARG A 60 1.90 11.36 14.20
N ARG A 61 2.16 10.33 15.01
CA ARG A 61 2.57 10.54 16.41
C ARG A 61 3.90 11.32 16.43
N PRO A 62 4.12 12.21 17.41
CA PRO A 62 5.45 12.76 17.71
C PRO A 62 6.51 11.65 17.84
N VAL A 63 7.78 11.99 17.59
CA VAL A 63 8.87 10.99 17.57
C VAL A 63 9.14 10.45 18.97
N GLU A 64 9.09 11.34 19.96
CA GLU A 64 9.20 11.07 21.39
C GLU A 64 8.13 10.08 21.90
N ASP A 65 6.98 9.99 21.23
CA ASP A 65 5.91 9.04 21.57
C ASP A 65 6.12 7.65 20.95
N VAL A 66 7.14 7.47 20.09
CA VAL A 66 7.33 6.23 19.31
C VAL A 66 8.73 5.64 19.34
N ILE A 67 9.74 6.39 19.80
CA ILE A 67 11.12 5.93 20.01
C ILE A 67 11.49 6.17 21.46
N GLU A 68 11.92 5.12 22.16
CA GLU A 68 12.48 5.22 23.51
C GLU A 68 14.02 5.24 23.46
N GLY A 69 14.65 6.00 24.36
CA GLY A 69 16.08 5.88 24.67
C GLY A 69 17.07 6.60 23.74
N CYS A 70 16.72 7.78 23.22
CA CYS A 70 17.72 8.67 22.60
C CYS A 70 18.66 9.28 23.64
#